data_AF-A0AAJ3UHG1-F1
#
_entry.id   AF-A0AAJ3UHG1-F1
#
_cell.length_a   1.000
_cell.length_b   1.000
_cell.length_c   1.000
_cell.angle_alpha   90.00
_cell.angle_beta   90.00
_cell.angle_gamma   90.00
#
_symmetry.space_group_name_H-M   'P 1'
#
loop_
_entity.id
_entity.type
_entity.pdbx_description
1 polymer ?
#
loop_
_entity_poly.entity_id
_entity_poly.type
_entity_poly.pdbx_seq_one_letter_code
_entity_poly.pdbx_strand_id
1 'polypeptide(L)'
;MTIKERQEREAHDRENPWRPMSAAKPDGLICDLLFDDWAGHFPTDGLQYFLDADGNWYPINPPVEMLFVRRPINWRPSYVRLTPERRALIKRKAKA
;
A
#
# COMPACT_ATOMS: atom_id res chain seq x y z
N MET A 1 -4.13 -8.44 -23.17
CA MET A 1 -3.34 -7.24 -22.88
C MET A 1 -2.97 -6.59 -24.21
N THR A 2 -3.53 -5.42 -24.49
CA THR A 2 -3.24 -4.65 -25.70
C THR A 2 -1.96 -3.82 -25.53
N ILE A 3 -1.32 -3.40 -26.63
CA ILE A 3 -0.09 -2.58 -26.61
C ILE A 3 -0.31 -1.26 -25.84
N LYS A 4 -1.51 -0.67 -25.93
CA LYS A 4 -1.89 0.53 -25.18
C LYS A 4 -1.89 0.29 -23.66
N GLU A 5 -2.52 -0.78 -23.19
CA GLU A 5 -2.52 -1.10 -21.76
C GLU A 5 -1.11 -1.38 -21.20
N ARG A 6 -0.17 -1.87 -22.02
CA ARG A 6 1.24 -1.99 -21.62
C ARG A 6 1.92 -0.63 -21.50
N GLN A 7 1.75 0.24 -22.49
CA GLN A 7 2.35 1.58 -22.48
C GLN A 7 1.81 2.46 -21.35
N GLU A 8 0.52 2.37 -21.04
CA GLU A 8 -0.08 3.11 -19.92
C GLU A 8 0.43 2.63 -18.57
N ARG A 9 0.66 1.32 -18.41
CA ARG A 9 1.29 0.76 -17.20
C ARG A 9 2.76 1.20 -17.08
N GLU A 10 3.53 1.14 -18.16
CA GLU A 10 4.94 1.59 -18.17
C GLU A 10 5.07 3.09 -17.90
N ALA A 11 4.16 3.92 -18.45
CA ALA A 11 4.12 5.35 -18.15
C ALA A 11 3.78 5.60 -16.68
N HIS A 12 2.76 4.91 -16.16
CA HIS A 12 2.37 5.00 -14.75
C HIS A 12 3.51 4.58 -13.80
N ASP A 13 4.20 3.49 -14.11
CA ASP A 13 5.34 3.00 -13.31
C ASP A 13 6.54 3.96 -13.39
N ARG A 14 6.76 4.62 -14.53
CA ARG A 14 7.78 5.66 -14.70
C ARG A 14 7.47 6.93 -13.90
N GLU A 15 6.20 7.31 -13.82
CA GLU A 15 5.74 8.46 -13.02
C GLU A 15 5.67 8.13 -11.53
N ASN A 16 5.55 6.84 -11.17
CA ASN A 16 5.38 6.35 -9.80
C ASN A 16 6.46 5.35 -9.41
N PRO A 17 7.73 5.78 -9.35
CA PRO A 17 8.80 4.89 -8.95
C PRO A 17 8.56 4.39 -7.52
N TRP A 18 8.89 3.12 -7.30
CA TRP A 18 9.00 2.54 -5.98
C TRP A 18 10.01 3.34 -5.14
N ARG A 19 9.61 3.65 -3.91
CA ARG A 19 10.37 4.46 -2.96
C ARG A 19 10.76 3.61 -1.75
N PRO A 20 11.90 3.93 -1.11
CA PRO A 20 12.30 3.25 0.11
C PRO A 20 11.29 3.53 1.22
N MET A 21 11.04 2.54 2.09
CA MET A 21 10.11 2.65 3.23
C MET A 21 10.41 3.84 4.15
N SER A 22 11.68 4.25 4.27
CA SER A 22 12.11 5.41 5.06
C SER A 22 11.54 6.75 4.58
N ALA A 23 11.10 6.83 3.31
CA ALA A 23 10.51 8.03 2.75
C ALA A 23 8.98 8.12 2.98
N ALA A 24 8.34 7.07 3.51
CA ALA A 24 6.90 7.05 3.74
C ALA A 24 6.50 8.03 4.86
N LYS A 25 5.33 8.66 4.71
CA LYS A 25 4.79 9.61 5.69
C LYS A 25 3.43 9.14 6.22
N PRO A 26 3.14 9.33 7.51
CA PRO A 26 1.86 8.96 8.10
C PRO A 26 0.76 9.99 7.80
N ASP A 27 0.63 10.42 6.55
CA ASP A 27 -0.32 11.45 6.13
C ASP A 27 -1.66 10.89 5.63
N GLY A 28 -1.82 9.56 5.63
CA GLY A 28 -3.02 8.90 5.11
C GLY A 28 -3.06 8.78 3.59
N LEU A 29 -1.92 9.00 2.91
CA LEU A 29 -1.78 8.69 1.49
C LEU A 29 -1.97 7.19 1.27
N ILE A 30 -2.78 6.85 0.27
CA ILE A 30 -2.94 5.48 -0.19
C ILE A 30 -1.67 5.09 -0.94
N CYS A 31 -1.12 3.94 -0.59
CA CYS A 31 0.11 3.41 -1.14
C CYS A 31 -0.07 1.94 -1.51
N ASP A 32 0.63 1.53 -2.56
CA ASP A 32 0.91 0.12 -2.79
C ASP A 32 2.19 -0.24 -2.04
N LEU A 33 2.24 -1.45 -1.49
CA LEU A 33 3.42 -1.98 -0.81
C LEU A 33 4.00 -3.13 -1.62
N LEU A 34 5.32 -3.12 -1.77
CA LEU A 34 6.08 -4.24 -2.31
C LEU A 34 6.64 -5.04 -1.14
N PHE A 35 6.44 -6.35 -1.18
CA PHE A 35 6.93 -7.28 -0.15
C PHE A 35 8.10 -8.10 -0.68
N ASP A 36 8.92 -8.59 0.24
CA ASP A 36 9.96 -9.54 -0.09
C ASP A 36 9.35 -10.95 -0.21
N ASP A 37 9.48 -11.58 -1.38
CA ASP A 37 8.84 -12.87 -1.71
C ASP A 37 9.53 -14.09 -1.09
N TRP A 38 10.43 -13.90 -0.11
CA TRP A 38 11.22 -14.99 0.51
C TRP A 38 10.37 -16.07 1.19
N ALA A 39 9.11 -15.78 1.53
CA ALA A 39 8.18 -16.72 2.15
C ALA A 39 7.09 -17.24 1.18
N GLY A 40 7.26 -17.03 -0.13
CA GLY A 40 6.31 -17.41 -1.18
C GLY A 40 5.48 -16.23 -1.68
N HIS A 41 4.87 -16.40 -2.87
CA HIS A 41 4.08 -15.37 -3.53
C HIS A 41 2.90 -14.94 -2.64
N PHE A 42 3.01 -13.74 -2.08
CA PHE A 42 1.90 -13.14 -1.37
C PHE A 42 0.97 -12.50 -2.39
N PRO A 43 -0.34 -12.83 -2.40
CA PRO A 43 -1.30 -12.13 -3.25
C PRO A 43 -1.52 -10.74 -2.65
N THR A 44 -0.58 -9.83 -2.93
CA THR A 44 -0.67 -8.40 -2.60
C THR A 44 -1.06 -7.57 -3.80
N ASP A 45 -1.23 -8.22 -4.96
CA ASP A 45 -1.77 -7.61 -6.17
C ASP A 45 -3.16 -7.03 -5.90
N GLY A 46 -3.25 -5.70 -5.95
CA GLY A 46 -4.49 -4.96 -5.71
C GLY A 46 -4.77 -4.60 -4.25
N LEU A 47 -3.88 -4.93 -3.31
CA LEU A 47 -4.00 -4.47 -1.93
C LEU A 47 -3.43 -3.06 -1.77
N GLN A 48 -4.30 -2.15 -1.35
CA GLN A 48 -3.94 -0.77 -1.04
C GLN A 48 -3.77 -0.61 0.47
N TYR A 49 -2.77 0.18 0.85
CA TYR A 49 -2.38 0.40 2.24
C TYR A 49 -2.31 1.89 2.55
N PHE A 50 -2.29 2.25 3.83
CA PHE A 50 -1.85 3.57 4.28
C PHE A 50 -0.99 3.43 5.53
N LEU A 51 -0.07 4.38 5.72
CA LEU A 51 0.70 4.52 6.94
C LEU A 51 -0.07 5.42 7.92
N ASP A 52 -0.32 4.92 9.13
CA ASP A 52 -0.95 5.69 10.20
C ASP A 52 0.09 6.35 11.11
N ALA A 53 -0.36 7.31 11.93
CA ALA A 53 0.48 8.01 12.90
C ALA A 53 1.15 7.08 13.93
N ASP A 54 0.57 5.91 14.19
CA ASP A 54 1.15 4.88 15.06
C ASP A 54 2.39 4.18 14.45
N GLY A 55 2.76 4.50 13.20
CA GLY A 55 3.87 3.87 12.48
C GLY A 55 3.52 2.52 11.86
N ASN A 56 2.25 2.11 11.92
CA ASN A 56 1.75 0.86 11.38
C ASN A 56 1.09 1.04 10.01
N TRP A 57 1.24 0.02 9.16
CA TRP A 57 0.59 -0.06 7.87
C TRP A 57 -0.74 -0.80 7.99
N TYR A 58 -1.79 -0.22 7.40
CA TYR A 58 -3.13 -0.79 7.42
C TYR A 58 -3.62 -1.05 6.00
N PRO A 59 -4.05 -2.28 5.66
CA PRO A 59 -4.72 -2.55 4.41
C PRO A 59 -6.12 -1.92 4.41
N ILE A 60 -6.53 -1.39 3.27
CA ILE A 60 -7.81 -0.71 3.11
C ILE A 60 -8.93 -1.72 2.85
N ASN A 61 -8.65 -2.75 2.04
CA ASN A 61 -9.62 -3.77 1.66
C ASN A 61 -8.93 -5.11 1.38
N PRO A 62 -9.13 -6.15 2.20
CA PRO A 62 -9.89 -6.13 3.45
C PRO A 62 -9.14 -5.38 4.57
N PRO A 63 -9.85 -4.71 5.51
CA PRO A 63 -9.23 -4.07 6.66
C PRO A 63 -8.85 -5.13 7.70
N VAL A 64 -7.78 -5.86 7.43
CA VAL A 64 -7.20 -6.89 8.31
C VAL A 64 -5.95 -6.38 9.01
N GLU A 65 -5.63 -6.92 10.18
CA GLU A 65 -4.35 -6.65 10.80
C GLU A 65 -3.20 -7.17 9.94
N MET A 66 -2.23 -6.30 9.70
CA MET A 66 -1.03 -6.68 8.96
C MET A 66 -0.14 -7.52 9.86
N LEU A 67 -0.06 -8.83 9.57
CA LEU A 67 0.80 -9.73 10.33
C LEU A 67 2.28 -9.31 10.17
N PHE A 68 3.00 -9.21 11.28
CA PHE A 68 4.42 -8.83 11.38
C PHE A 68 5.38 -9.62 10.47
N VAL A 69 4.95 -10.79 10.00
CA VAL A 69 5.72 -11.65 9.08
C VAL A 69 5.84 -11.03 7.68
N ARG A 70 4.94 -10.12 7.30
CA ARG A 70 4.98 -9.42 6.01
C ARG A 70 5.68 -8.08 6.16
N ARG A 71 6.99 -8.04 5.87
CA ARG A 71 7.75 -6.79 5.88
C ARG A 71 7.76 -6.17 4.48
N PRO A 72 7.16 -4.99 4.28
CA PRO A 72 7.28 -4.29 3.02
C PRO A 72 8.70 -3.75 2.85
N ILE A 73 9.23 -3.84 1.64
CA ILE A 73 10.58 -3.38 1.26
C ILE A 73 10.55 -2.04 0.55
N ASN A 74 9.48 -1.77 -0.21
CA ASN A 74 9.27 -0.52 -0.92
C ASN A 74 7.79 -0.14 -0.92
N TRP A 75 7.52 1.12 -1.19
CA TRP A 75 6.16 1.64 -1.33
C TRP A 75 6.08 2.59 -2.52
N ARG A 76 4.88 2.78 -3.07
CA ARG A 76 4.61 3.84 -4.04
C ARG A 76 3.25 4.49 -3.79
N PRO A 77 3.10 5.79 -4.07
CA PRO A 77 1.84 6.49 -3.86
C PRO A 77 0.80 6.15 -4.94
N SER A 78 -0.47 6.07 -4.55
CA SER A 78 -1.62 5.92 -5.45
C SER A 78 -2.39 7.25 -5.66
N TYR A 79 -1.77 8.39 -5.34
CA TYR A 79 -2.29 9.79 -5.42
C TYR A 79 -3.60 10.13 -4.68
N VAL A 80 -4.29 9.16 -4.11
CA VAL A 80 -5.50 9.38 -3.32
C VAL A 80 -5.14 9.41 -1.84
N ARG A 81 -5.67 10.39 -1.10
CA ARG A 81 -5.56 10.46 0.36
C ARG A 81 -6.86 10.04 1.01
N LEU A 82 -6.76 9.28 2.09
CA LEU A 82 -7.91 8.94 2.92
C LEU A 82 -8.26 10.11 3.83
N THR A 83 -9.56 10.30 4.08
CA THR A 83 -10.01 11.22 5.11
C THR A 83 -9.70 10.66 6.50
N PRO A 84 -9.53 11.51 7.52
CA PRO A 84 -9.30 11.07 8.90
C PRO A 84 -10.36 10.08 9.41
N GLU A 85 -11.63 10.30 9.07
CA GLU A 85 -12.75 9.46 9.49
C GLU A 85 -12.65 8.06 8.89
N ARG A 86 -12.27 7.96 7.60
CA ARG A 86 -12.11 6.68 6.92
C ARG A 86 -10.93 5.90 7.48
N ARG A 87 -9.82 6.57 7.84
CA ARG A 87 -8.68 5.93 8.52
C ARG A 87 -9.09 5.36 9.88
N ALA A 88 -9.84 6.13 10.67
CA ALA A 88 -10.32 5.67 11.97
C ALA A 88 -11.24 4.44 11.85
N LEU A 89 -12.12 4.41 10.83
CA LEU A 89 -12.98 3.27 10.56
C LEU A 89 -12.19 2.01 10.18
N ILE A 90 -11.20 2.14 9.29
CA ILE A 90 -10.34 1.02 8.87
C ILE A 90 -9.53 0.48 10.05
N LYS A 91 -8.92 1.38 10.82
CA LYS A 91 -8.15 1.01 12.03
C LYS A 91 -9.00 0.27 13.05
N ARG A 92 -10.25 0.72 13.27
CA ARG A 92 -11.20 0.04 14.16
C ARG A 92 -11.56 -1.36 13.65
N LYS A 93 -11.74 -1.52 12.33
CA LYS A 93 -12.06 -2.82 11.72
C LYS A 93 -10.88 -3.80 11.75
N ALA A 94 -9.66 -3.30 11.56
CA ALA A 94 -8.45 -4.13 11.59
C ALA A 94 -8.12 -4.67 12.99
N LYS A 95 -8.63 -4.05 14.06
CA LYS A 95 -8.45 -4.46 15.46
C LYS A 95 -9.63 -5.26 16.03
N ALA A 96 -10.70 -5.46 15.26
CA ALA A 96 -11.91 -6.16 15.69
C ALA A 96 -11.79 -7.66 15.42
#